data_AF-A0A5N6YYI3-F1
#
_entry.id   AF-A0A5N6YYI3-F1
#
_cell.length_a   1.000
_cell.length_b   1.000
_cell.length_c   1.000
_cell.angle_alpha   90.00
_cell.angle_beta   90.00
_cell.angle_gamma   90.00
#
_symmetry.space_group_name_H-M   'P 1'
#
loop_
_entity.id
_entity.type
_entity.pdbx_description
1 polymer ?
#
loop_
_entity_poly.entity_id
_entity_poly.type
_entity_poly.pdbx_seq_one_letter_code
_entity_poly.pdbx_strand_id
1 'polypeptide(L)'
;MGGWSADDGAAGWETVSDNATYNDENANPSGNFKDPGFRAGAFESAYGNEQTDDNRCRNCGSDDHFARNCPEARKGTAYFNCGEEGHSKVECTKPRAFKGTCRICNQEGHPAAECPEKAPDVCRNCKTEGHRTIDCKENRKFDLNNIPDKLPDEAWAAMQKASEERDLEDFREAFKIYSKAVPDATFVDIENKMRQDNFRFYLIAMEKPVGDCISVINLQGKLDCKYVVGFYYSSRPQRANLRERWPESPEENLERLEDAGIPYDREIPKCSNCGGKSYPSFQRRDS
;
A
#
# COMPACT_ATOMS: atom_id res chain seq x y z
N MET A 1 -43.77 -3.16 -36.75
CA MET A 1 -43.03 -2.14 -37.53
C MET A 1 -42.09 -1.47 -36.54
N GLY A 2 -40.83 -1.88 -36.42
CA GLY A 2 -39.80 -1.80 -37.46
C GLY A 2 -38.95 -0.58 -37.09
N GLY A 3 -37.86 -0.76 -36.36
CA GLY A 3 -36.48 -0.81 -36.88
C GLY A 3 -35.85 0.58 -36.63
N TRP A 4 -34.61 0.76 -36.19
CA TRP A 4 -33.30 0.67 -36.87
C TRP A 4 -32.38 1.48 -35.90
N SER A 5 -31.10 1.24 -35.60
CA SER A 5 -29.98 0.54 -36.24
C SER A 5 -28.89 0.19 -35.20
N ALA A 6 -28.07 -0.81 -35.54
CA ALA A 6 -26.70 -1.01 -35.05
C ALA A 6 -25.80 0.18 -35.48
N ASP A 7 -24.70 0.48 -34.79
CA ASP A 7 -23.39 -0.08 -35.17
C ASP A 7 -22.29 0.14 -34.11
N ASP A 8 -21.29 -0.76 -34.16
CA ASP A 8 -19.86 -0.66 -33.83
C ASP A 8 -19.43 -0.06 -32.47
N GLY A 9 -18.68 -0.75 -31.62
CA GLY A 9 -17.42 -1.41 -31.97
C GLY A 9 -16.24 -0.61 -31.41
N ALA A 10 -16.01 -0.68 -30.09
CA ALA A 10 -14.78 -0.19 -29.47
C ALA A 10 -14.32 -1.20 -28.42
N ALA A 11 -13.27 -1.96 -28.78
CA ALA A 11 -12.54 -2.84 -27.89
C ALA A 11 -11.97 -2.03 -26.72
N GLY A 12 -12.65 -2.07 -25.58
CA GLY A 12 -12.14 -1.59 -24.31
C GLY A 12 -11.04 -2.52 -23.84
N TRP A 13 -9.84 -1.97 -23.70
CA TRP A 13 -8.68 -2.70 -23.23
C TRP A 13 -8.93 -3.06 -21.76
N GLU A 14 -9.25 -4.33 -21.50
CA GLU A 14 -9.33 -4.85 -20.14
C GLU A 14 -7.95 -4.72 -19.51
N THR A 15 -7.78 -3.66 -18.74
CA THR A 15 -6.80 -3.62 -17.66
C THR A 15 -7.28 -4.65 -16.65
N VAL A 16 -6.73 -5.86 -16.75
CA VAL A 16 -6.78 -6.86 -15.68
C VAL A 16 -5.97 -6.29 -14.51
N SER A 17 -6.62 -5.41 -13.77
CA SER A 17 -6.29 -5.13 -12.39
C SER A 17 -6.62 -6.43 -11.64
N ASP A 18 -5.63 -7.28 -11.41
CA ASP A 18 -5.66 -8.38 -10.45
C ASP A 18 -5.77 -7.85 -9.01
N ASN A 19 -6.80 -7.05 -8.77
CA ASN A 19 -7.28 -6.64 -7.46
C ASN A 19 -8.50 -7.51 -7.11
N ALA A 20 -8.36 -8.81 -7.33
CA ALA A 20 -9.37 -9.78 -6.95
C ALA A 20 -9.36 -9.95 -5.42
N THR A 21 -10.52 -9.62 -4.84
CA THR A 21 -11.12 -10.19 -3.62
C THR A 21 -10.59 -9.80 -2.23
N TYR A 22 -10.72 -8.51 -1.89
CA TYR A 22 -10.92 -8.04 -0.49
C TYR A 22 -12.29 -7.36 -0.27
N ASN A 23 -13.35 -7.85 -0.92
CA ASN A 23 -14.74 -7.44 -0.69
C ASN A 23 -15.51 -8.39 0.26
N ASP A 24 -14.80 -9.08 1.15
CA ASP A 24 -15.46 -9.77 2.26
C ASP A 24 -15.41 -8.83 3.47
N GLU A 25 -16.56 -8.28 3.83
CA GLU A 25 -16.73 -7.37 4.98
C GLU A 25 -16.20 -7.98 6.27
N ASN A 26 -15.94 -9.29 6.33
CA ASN A 26 -15.39 -9.98 7.47
C ASN A 26 -13.85 -10.09 7.46
N ALA A 27 -13.25 -10.19 6.26
CA ALA A 27 -11.80 -10.29 6.05
C ALA A 27 -11.12 -8.96 5.66
N ASN A 28 -11.87 -7.86 5.63
CA ASN A 28 -11.34 -6.53 5.39
C ASN A 28 -11.65 -5.60 6.58
N PRO A 29 -10.84 -5.63 7.67
CA PRO A 29 -10.91 -4.64 8.74
C PRO A 29 -10.34 -3.27 8.33
N SER A 30 -9.94 -3.12 7.06
CA SER A 30 -9.43 -1.90 6.44
C SER A 30 -10.44 -1.21 5.52
N GLY A 31 -11.72 -1.57 5.61
CA GLY A 31 -12.80 -0.70 5.14
C GLY A 31 -12.66 0.66 5.83
N ASN A 32 -12.00 1.61 5.15
CA ASN A 32 -11.63 2.95 5.61
C ASN A 32 -10.49 3.11 6.64
N PHE A 33 -9.40 2.32 6.58
CA PHE A 33 -8.10 2.90 6.98
C PHE A 33 -7.66 3.86 5.86
N LYS A 34 -8.12 5.12 5.95
CA LYS A 34 -7.44 6.23 5.25
C LYS A 34 -6.09 6.42 5.94
N ASP A 35 -5.12 5.60 5.58
CA ASP A 35 -3.72 5.98 5.72
C ASP A 35 -3.58 7.37 5.07
N PRO A 36 -3.04 8.39 5.75
CA PRO A 36 -2.75 9.68 5.13
C PRO A 36 -1.52 9.49 4.24
N GLY A 37 -1.72 8.85 3.10
CA GLY A 37 -0.60 8.29 2.32
C GLY A 37 -0.86 8.13 0.83
N PHE A 38 -1.96 8.68 0.29
CA PHE A 38 -2.01 9.17 -1.10
C PHE A 38 -3.26 10.04 -1.20
N ARG A 39 -3.10 11.36 -0.99
CA ARG A 39 -4.08 12.30 -1.51
C ARG A 39 -4.00 12.14 -3.03
N ALA A 40 -4.93 11.37 -3.61
CA ALA A 40 -5.39 11.63 -4.97
C ALA A 40 -6.11 12.98 -4.93
N GLY A 41 -5.37 14.04 -4.60
CA GLY A 41 -5.74 15.36 -5.01
C GLY A 41 -5.81 15.27 -6.52
N ALA A 42 -6.91 15.76 -7.08
CA ALA A 42 -6.86 16.31 -8.41
C ALA A 42 -5.53 17.05 -8.52
N PHE A 43 -4.65 16.55 -9.38
CA PHE A 43 -3.48 17.30 -9.81
C PHE A 43 -4.05 18.45 -10.64
N GLU A 44 -4.56 19.44 -9.93
CA GLU A 44 -4.72 20.77 -10.46
C GLU A 44 -3.29 21.24 -10.67
N SER A 45 -2.85 21.12 -11.92
CA SER A 45 -1.57 21.59 -12.44
C SER A 45 -1.37 23.04 -12.02
N ALA A 46 -0.79 23.25 -10.84
CA ALA A 46 -0.25 24.52 -10.38
C ALA A 46 1.25 24.63 -10.70
N TYR A 47 1.76 23.79 -11.62
CA TYR A 47 2.91 24.19 -12.41
C TYR A 47 2.37 25.10 -13.51
N GLY A 48 2.38 26.40 -13.23
CA GLY A 48 2.57 27.38 -14.29
C GLY A 48 3.92 27.07 -14.95
N ASN A 49 3.93 26.09 -15.85
CA ASN A 49 4.83 26.15 -16.97
C ASN A 49 4.34 27.39 -17.72
N GLU A 50 5.02 28.51 -17.49
CA GLU A 50 5.01 29.57 -18.48
C GLU A 50 5.63 28.95 -19.72
N GLN A 51 4.78 28.21 -20.44
CA GLN A 51 4.98 27.73 -21.77
C GLN A 51 5.08 29.03 -22.54
N THR A 52 6.30 29.55 -22.63
CA THR A 52 6.67 30.32 -23.80
C THR A 52 6.41 29.37 -24.95
N ASP A 53 5.20 29.45 -25.51
CA ASP A 53 4.85 28.92 -26.82
C ASP A 53 5.63 29.75 -27.83
N ASP A 54 6.96 29.65 -27.74
CA ASP A 54 7.85 29.96 -28.81
C ASP A 54 7.58 28.89 -29.87
N ASN A 55 6.57 29.16 -30.69
CA ASN A 55 6.20 28.44 -31.91
C ASN A 55 7.31 28.54 -32.99
N ARG A 56 8.50 28.98 -32.56
CA ARG A 56 9.69 29.22 -33.33
C ARG A 56 10.43 27.89 -33.52
N CYS A 57 10.89 27.67 -34.73
CA CYS A 57 11.68 26.53 -35.12
C CYS A 57 12.90 26.39 -34.21
N ARG A 58 12.95 25.33 -33.39
CA ARG A 58 14.11 25.06 -32.51
C ARG A 58 15.41 24.71 -33.26
N ASN A 59 15.39 24.63 -34.59
CA ASN A 59 16.57 24.38 -35.43
C ASN A 59 17.19 25.69 -35.98
N CYS A 60 16.38 26.58 -36.58
CA CYS A 60 16.84 27.82 -37.20
C CYS A 60 16.33 29.11 -36.54
N GLY A 61 15.42 29.01 -35.57
CA GLY A 61 14.85 30.13 -34.84
C GLY A 61 13.70 30.86 -35.53
N SER A 62 13.24 30.39 -36.69
CA SER A 62 12.17 31.02 -37.49
C SER A 62 10.76 30.67 -36.98
N ASP A 63 9.84 31.64 -36.99
CA ASP A 63 8.45 31.47 -36.53
C ASP A 63 7.53 30.83 -37.59
N ASP A 64 8.05 30.65 -38.81
CA ASP A 64 7.29 30.20 -39.99
C ASP A 64 7.04 28.68 -40.02
N HIS A 65 7.84 27.88 -39.31
CA HIS A 65 7.70 26.42 -39.32
C HIS A 65 8.15 25.76 -38.00
N PHE A 66 7.61 24.58 -37.73
CA PHE A 66 8.09 23.73 -36.64
C PHE A 66 9.42 23.06 -36.98
N ALA A 67 10.23 22.73 -35.97
CA ALA A 67 11.54 22.08 -36.15
C ALA A 67 11.52 20.76 -36.97
N ARG A 68 10.35 20.13 -37.11
CA ARG A 68 10.16 18.94 -37.96
C ARG A 68 10.10 19.26 -39.46
N ASN A 69 9.68 20.48 -39.81
CA ASN A 69 9.50 20.96 -41.19
C ASN A 69 10.57 22.00 -41.56
N CYS A 70 11.68 22.05 -40.83
CA CYS A 70 12.74 23.00 -41.09
C CYS A 70 13.48 22.65 -42.39
N PRO A 71 13.60 23.60 -43.35
CA PRO A 71 14.33 23.37 -44.61
C PRO A 71 15.85 23.37 -44.42
N GLU A 72 16.37 23.86 -43.28
CA GLU A 72 17.78 23.78 -42.93
C GLU A 72 18.15 22.39 -42.39
N ALA A 73 19.40 21.97 -42.64
CA ALA A 73 19.95 20.77 -42.02
C ALA A 73 19.79 20.84 -40.50
N ARG A 74 19.35 19.74 -39.88
CA ARG A 74 19.22 19.67 -38.42
C ARG A 74 20.59 19.91 -37.78
N LYS A 75 20.72 21.00 -37.05
CA LYS A 75 21.83 21.20 -36.11
C LYS A 75 21.72 20.08 -35.07
N GLY A 76 22.82 19.36 -34.83
CA GLY A 76 22.81 18.21 -33.94
C GLY A 76 22.34 18.65 -32.56
N THR A 77 21.33 18.01 -31.98
CA THR A 77 20.95 18.36 -30.61
C THR A 77 22.00 17.80 -29.68
N ALA A 78 22.74 18.68 -28.99
CA ALA A 78 23.68 18.30 -27.97
C ALA A 78 23.01 17.40 -26.92
N TYR A 79 23.60 16.24 -26.62
CA TYR A 79 23.00 15.31 -25.67
C TYR A 79 23.05 15.90 -24.26
N PHE A 80 21.91 15.88 -23.55
CA PHE A 80 21.71 16.56 -22.25
C PHE A 80 22.76 16.21 -21.17
N ASN A 81 23.33 15.02 -21.24
CA ASN A 81 24.37 14.60 -20.29
C ASN A 81 25.71 15.32 -20.53
N CYS A 82 26.25 15.24 -21.75
CA CYS A 82 27.63 15.64 -22.06
C CYS A 82 27.75 16.96 -22.84
N GLY A 83 26.66 17.47 -23.41
CA GLY A 83 26.66 18.69 -24.23
C GLY A 83 27.30 18.52 -25.62
N GLU A 84 27.66 17.29 -26.02
CA GLU A 84 28.22 17.01 -27.34
C GLU A 84 27.14 16.55 -28.32
N GLU A 85 27.26 17.01 -29.56
CA GLU A 85 26.35 16.68 -30.65
C GLU A 85 26.78 15.37 -31.33
N GLY A 86 25.82 14.69 -31.99
CA GLY A 86 26.12 13.55 -32.85
C GLY A 86 26.01 12.16 -32.22
N HIS A 87 25.50 12.04 -30.98
CA HIS A 87 25.22 10.74 -30.36
C HIS A 87 23.97 10.75 -29.48
N SER A 88 23.32 9.60 -29.35
CA SER A 88 22.12 9.41 -28.53
C SER A 88 22.43 9.05 -27.08
N LYS A 89 21.39 8.96 -26.24
CA LYS A 89 21.48 8.52 -24.83
C LYS A 89 22.22 7.19 -24.63
N VAL A 90 22.18 6.30 -25.62
CA VAL A 90 22.80 4.97 -25.57
C VAL A 90 24.27 5.03 -25.98
N GLU A 91 24.64 6.03 -26.79
CA GLU A 91 25.96 6.16 -27.41
C GLU A 91 26.87 7.15 -26.64
N CYS A 92 26.37 7.79 -25.58
CA CYS A 92 27.14 8.68 -24.71
C CYS A 92 28.10 7.88 -23.81
N THR A 93 29.40 7.97 -24.09
CA THR A 93 30.47 7.31 -23.31
C THR A 93 30.84 8.05 -22.03
N LYS A 94 30.43 9.31 -21.86
CA LYS A 94 30.68 10.10 -20.64
C LYS A 94 29.74 9.71 -19.49
N PRO A 95 30.24 9.69 -18.24
CA PRO A 95 29.42 9.34 -17.07
C PRO A 95 28.24 10.29 -16.93
N ARG A 96 27.13 9.80 -16.37
CA ARG A 96 25.94 10.64 -16.13
C ARG A 96 26.20 11.60 -14.98
N ALA A 97 26.41 12.88 -15.29
CA ALA A 97 26.50 13.92 -14.28
C ALA A 97 25.08 14.40 -13.93
N PHE A 98 24.72 14.36 -12.64
CA PHE A 98 23.44 14.91 -12.19
C PHE A 98 23.52 16.44 -12.20
N LYS A 99 22.87 17.07 -13.19
CA LYS A 99 22.78 18.54 -13.34
C LYS A 99 21.54 19.15 -12.66
N GLY A 100 20.81 18.35 -11.87
CA GLY A 100 19.61 18.81 -11.18
C GLY A 100 19.90 19.31 -9.77
N THR A 101 18.87 19.88 -9.15
CA THR A 101 18.83 20.11 -7.70
C THR A 101 18.39 18.84 -6.98
N CYS A 102 19.02 18.57 -5.85
CA CYS A 102 18.63 17.48 -4.96
C CYS A 102 17.22 17.75 -4.42
N ARG A 103 16.34 16.74 -4.47
CA ARG A 103 14.94 16.87 -3.99
C ARG A 103 14.81 16.87 -2.46
N ILE A 104 15.90 16.68 -1.72
CA ILE A 104 15.91 16.61 -0.26
C ILE A 104 16.41 17.95 0.32
N CYS A 105 17.60 18.39 -0.07
CA CYS A 105 18.21 19.61 0.45
C CYS A 105 18.18 20.80 -0.53
N ASN A 106 17.62 20.62 -1.73
CA ASN A 106 17.58 21.64 -2.81
C ASN A 106 18.95 22.13 -3.31
N GLN A 107 20.05 21.49 -2.90
CA GLN A 107 21.40 21.80 -3.39
C GLN A 107 21.69 21.09 -4.72
N GLU A 108 22.48 21.73 -5.58
CA GLU A 108 22.91 21.16 -6.86
C GLU A 108 24.06 20.16 -6.69
N GLY A 109 24.26 19.29 -7.67
CA GLY A 109 25.46 18.45 -7.77
C GLY A 109 25.32 17.02 -7.23
N HIS A 110 24.18 16.65 -6.64
CA HIS A 110 23.90 15.26 -6.26
C HIS A 110 22.42 14.89 -6.37
N PRO A 111 22.08 13.64 -6.77
CA PRO A 111 20.71 13.15 -6.71
C PRO A 111 20.28 12.92 -5.24
N ALA A 112 18.97 12.89 -4.98
CA ALA A 112 18.42 12.59 -3.65
C ALA A 112 18.95 11.29 -3.01
N ALA A 113 19.39 10.35 -3.84
CA ALA A 113 20.04 9.10 -3.46
C ALA A 113 21.33 9.28 -2.66
N GLU A 114 22.08 10.33 -3.01
CA GLU A 114 23.45 10.60 -2.57
C GLU A 114 23.46 11.90 -1.73
N CYS A 115 22.30 12.31 -1.22
CA CYS A 115 22.19 13.51 -0.41
C CYS A 115 22.86 13.31 0.95
N PRO A 116 23.84 14.15 1.32
CA PRO A 116 24.53 14.04 2.60
C PRO A 116 23.63 14.43 3.79
N GLU A 117 22.58 15.21 3.54
CA GLU A 117 21.57 15.62 4.53
C GLU A 117 20.37 14.66 4.58
N LYS A 118 20.44 13.52 3.87
CA LYS A 118 19.37 12.52 3.89
C LYS A 118 19.27 11.91 5.28
N ALA A 119 18.08 12.02 5.90
CA ALA A 119 17.76 11.29 7.12
C ALA A 119 17.99 9.78 6.92
N PRO A 120 18.46 9.05 7.95
CA PRO A 120 18.69 7.62 7.84
C PRO A 120 17.42 6.89 7.37
N ASP A 121 17.60 5.88 6.52
CA ASP A 121 16.49 5.06 6.06
C ASP A 121 15.96 4.23 7.25
N VAL A 122 14.78 4.61 7.74
CA VAL A 122 14.07 3.87 8.80
C VAL A 122 13.20 2.79 8.18
N CYS A 123 13.28 1.57 8.70
CA CYS A 123 12.43 0.47 8.31
C CYS A 123 10.96 0.80 8.60
N ARG A 124 10.09 0.69 7.58
CA ARG A 124 8.69 1.08 7.76
C ARG A 124 7.87 0.08 8.59
N ASN A 125 8.33 -1.16 8.72
CA ASN A 125 7.69 -2.18 9.55
C ASN A 125 7.99 -1.99 11.05
N CYS A 126 9.26 -2.00 11.46
CA CYS A 126 9.66 -1.99 12.88
C CYS A 126 10.15 -0.63 13.40
N LYS A 127 10.25 0.38 12.52
CA LYS A 127 10.68 1.75 12.83
C LYS A 127 12.12 1.86 13.36
N THR A 128 12.99 0.90 13.03
CA THR A 128 14.44 0.98 13.33
C THR A 128 15.25 1.21 12.06
N GLU A 129 16.43 1.81 12.22
CA GLU A 129 17.36 2.06 11.12
C GLU A 129 18.17 0.81 10.74
N GLY A 130 18.90 0.89 9.62
CA GLY A 130 19.92 -0.11 9.24
C GLY A 130 19.43 -1.25 8.36
N HIS A 131 18.14 -1.34 8.07
CA HIS A 131 17.58 -2.32 7.13
C HIS A 131 16.32 -1.81 6.44
N ARG A 132 15.91 -2.48 5.35
CA ARG A 132 14.67 -2.17 4.62
C ARG A 132 13.55 -3.09 5.05
N THR A 133 12.30 -2.69 4.80
CA THR A 133 11.10 -3.51 5.12
C THR A 133 11.15 -4.93 4.54
N ILE A 134 11.74 -5.12 3.36
CA ILE A 134 11.88 -6.45 2.74
C ILE A 134 12.83 -7.38 3.52
N ASP A 135 13.82 -6.80 4.19
CA ASP A 135 14.85 -7.51 4.95
C ASP A 135 14.51 -7.54 6.46
N CYS A 136 13.35 -6.97 6.85
CA CYS A 136 12.92 -6.86 8.24
C CYS A 136 12.40 -8.19 8.78
N LYS A 137 12.94 -8.62 9.92
CA LYS A 137 12.51 -9.81 10.67
C LYS A 137 11.84 -9.48 12.00
N GLU A 138 11.79 -8.21 12.34
CA GLU A 138 11.23 -7.71 13.59
C GLU A 138 9.70 -7.62 13.51
N ASN A 139 9.05 -7.64 14.67
CA ASN A 139 7.61 -7.42 14.76
C ASN A 139 7.23 -6.02 14.24
N ARG A 140 6.06 -5.94 13.60
CA ARG A 140 5.50 -4.66 13.15
C ARG A 140 5.20 -3.77 14.35
N LYS A 141 5.62 -2.52 14.26
CA LYS A 141 5.18 -1.47 15.17
C LYS A 141 4.03 -0.71 14.53
N PHE A 142 2.85 -0.87 15.09
CA PHE A 142 1.66 -0.16 14.65
C PHE A 142 1.72 1.31 15.09
N ASP A 143 1.33 2.20 14.18
CA ASP A 143 1.08 3.59 14.54
C ASP A 143 -0.36 3.69 15.08
N LEU A 144 -0.48 3.90 16.39
CA LEU A 144 -1.76 3.95 17.10
C LEU A 144 -2.20 5.40 17.42
N ASN A 145 -1.58 6.40 16.79
CA ASN A 145 -1.84 7.81 17.06
C ASN A 145 -3.28 8.23 16.72
N ASN A 146 -3.89 7.57 15.72
CA ASN A 146 -5.27 7.87 15.28
C ASN A 146 -6.34 7.15 16.11
N ILE A 147 -5.96 6.30 17.06
CA ILE A 147 -6.89 5.54 17.90
C ILE A 147 -7.07 6.28 19.23
N PRO A 148 -8.30 6.59 19.66
CA PRO A 148 -8.54 7.26 20.93
C PRO A 148 -7.93 6.52 22.13
N ASP A 149 -7.33 7.26 23.05
CA ASP A 149 -6.88 6.72 24.34
C ASP A 149 -8.09 6.62 25.28
N LYS A 150 -8.53 5.38 25.58
CA LYS A 150 -9.58 5.11 26.56
C LYS A 150 -9.12 4.03 27.53
N LEU A 151 -9.77 3.94 28.67
CA LEU A 151 -9.50 2.88 29.64
C LEU A 151 -9.92 1.51 29.08
N PRO A 152 -9.22 0.41 29.44
CA PRO A 152 -9.58 -0.94 29.01
C PRO A 152 -11.05 -1.29 29.26
N ASP A 153 -11.59 -0.89 30.42
CA ASP A 153 -12.96 -1.19 30.82
C ASP A 153 -13.99 -0.40 29.99
N GLU A 154 -13.68 0.85 29.64
CA GLU A 154 -14.54 1.68 28.78
C GLU A 154 -14.57 1.13 27.35
N ALA A 155 -13.42 0.72 26.82
CA ALA A 155 -13.32 0.11 25.51
C ALA A 155 -14.07 -1.23 25.47
N TRP A 156 -13.97 -2.03 26.54
CA TRP A 156 -14.69 -3.28 26.67
C TRP A 156 -16.21 -3.08 26.74
N ALA A 157 -16.67 -2.10 27.53
CA ALA A 157 -18.09 -1.74 27.59
C ALA A 157 -18.63 -1.28 26.23
N ALA A 158 -17.83 -0.53 25.45
CA ALA A 158 -18.18 -0.16 24.08
C ALA A 158 -18.29 -1.40 23.16
N MET A 159 -17.36 -2.35 23.27
CA MET A 159 -17.46 -3.62 22.54
C MET A 159 -18.73 -4.40 22.95
N GLN A 160 -19.08 -4.42 24.24
CA GLN A 160 -20.25 -5.13 24.74
C GLN A 160 -21.55 -4.50 24.21
N LYS A 161 -21.64 -3.17 24.24
CA LYS A 161 -22.74 -2.43 23.62
C LYS A 161 -22.89 -2.73 22.14
N ALA A 162 -21.79 -2.67 21.37
CA ALA A 162 -21.80 -3.00 19.94
C ALA A 162 -22.22 -4.47 19.69
N SER A 163 -21.83 -5.39 20.57
CA SER A 163 -22.28 -6.79 20.55
C SER A 163 -23.80 -6.93 20.76
N GLU A 164 -24.39 -6.17 21.68
CA GLU A 164 -25.84 -6.16 21.91
C GLU A 164 -26.62 -5.57 20.73
N GLU A 165 -26.11 -4.48 20.15
CA GLU A 165 -26.69 -3.79 18.99
C GLU A 165 -26.44 -4.55 17.67
N ARG A 166 -25.53 -5.55 17.69
CA ARG A 166 -25.06 -6.30 16.52
C ARG A 166 -24.44 -5.38 15.46
N ASP A 167 -23.68 -4.39 15.92
CA ASP A 167 -22.94 -3.46 15.05
C ASP A 167 -21.48 -3.92 14.93
N LEU A 168 -21.10 -4.35 13.73
CA LEU A 168 -19.75 -4.85 13.45
C LEU A 168 -18.72 -3.72 13.37
N GLU A 169 -19.12 -2.53 12.90
CA GLU A 169 -18.20 -1.42 12.71
C GLU A 169 -17.83 -0.83 14.07
N ASP A 170 -18.83 -0.58 14.92
CA ASP A 170 -18.60 -0.11 16.28
C ASP A 170 -17.81 -1.12 17.10
N PHE A 171 -18.06 -2.42 16.90
CA PHE A 171 -17.28 -3.48 17.55
C PHE A 171 -15.80 -3.43 17.14
N ARG A 172 -15.52 -3.19 15.85
CA ARG A 172 -14.14 -3.08 15.34
C ARG A 172 -13.43 -1.85 15.86
N GLU A 173 -14.11 -0.71 15.91
CA GLU A 173 -13.53 0.50 16.48
C GLU A 173 -13.21 0.29 17.96
N ALA A 174 -14.16 -0.25 18.72
CA ALA A 174 -13.97 -0.55 20.14
C ALA A 174 -12.87 -1.61 20.37
N PHE A 175 -12.78 -2.63 19.53
CA PHE A 175 -11.71 -3.64 19.56
C PHE A 175 -10.32 -3.02 19.33
N LYS A 176 -10.19 -2.08 18.39
CA LYS A 176 -8.93 -1.35 18.14
C LYS A 176 -8.51 -0.54 19.37
N ILE A 177 -9.47 0.16 19.99
CA ILE A 177 -9.23 0.91 21.23
C ILE A 177 -8.82 -0.03 22.36
N TYR A 178 -9.50 -1.17 22.52
CA TYR A 178 -9.16 -2.16 23.55
C TYR A 178 -7.76 -2.75 23.34
N SER A 179 -7.41 -3.11 22.10
CA SER A 179 -6.08 -3.63 21.76
C SER A 179 -4.97 -2.60 22.02
N LYS A 180 -5.26 -1.30 21.88
CA LYS A 180 -4.33 -0.23 22.25
C LYS A 180 -4.19 -0.11 23.78
N ALA A 181 -5.31 -0.23 24.51
CA ALA A 181 -5.32 -0.11 25.96
C ALA A 181 -4.68 -1.31 26.68
N VAL A 182 -4.70 -2.50 26.06
CA VAL A 182 -4.11 -3.75 26.59
C VAL A 182 -3.24 -4.41 25.51
N PRO A 183 -2.01 -3.94 25.28
CA PRO A 183 -1.15 -4.43 24.19
C PRO A 183 -0.68 -5.88 24.38
N ASP A 184 -0.64 -6.37 25.62
CA ASP A 184 -0.20 -7.73 25.94
C ASP A 184 -1.30 -8.79 25.72
N ALA A 185 -2.56 -8.38 25.55
CA ALA A 185 -3.67 -9.31 25.35
C ALA A 185 -3.60 -9.97 23.97
N THR A 186 -3.67 -11.30 23.94
CA THR A 186 -3.72 -12.07 22.68
C THR A 186 -5.17 -12.22 22.20
N PHE A 187 -5.35 -12.68 20.95
CA PHE A 187 -6.69 -13.04 20.46
C PHE A 187 -7.35 -14.13 21.30
N VAL A 188 -6.57 -15.07 21.83
CA VAL A 188 -7.04 -16.14 22.71
C VAL A 188 -7.59 -15.57 24.02
N ASP A 189 -6.85 -14.65 24.65
CA ASP A 189 -7.28 -13.99 25.88
C ASP A 189 -8.57 -13.20 25.68
N ILE A 190 -8.66 -12.48 24.56
CA ILE A 190 -9.83 -11.68 24.21
C ILE A 190 -11.04 -12.58 23.94
N GLU A 191 -10.90 -13.64 23.15
CA GLU A 191 -12.02 -14.56 22.85
C GLU A 191 -12.52 -15.25 24.13
N ASN A 192 -11.61 -15.70 25.01
CA ASN A 192 -11.99 -16.29 26.30
C ASN A 192 -12.76 -15.31 27.19
N LYS A 193 -12.31 -14.05 27.26
CA LYS A 193 -13.01 -13.00 28.01
C LYS A 193 -14.36 -12.66 27.37
N MET A 194 -14.43 -12.61 26.05
CA MET A 194 -15.69 -12.41 25.30
C MET A 194 -16.70 -13.54 25.59
N ARG A 195 -16.24 -14.78 25.74
CA ARG A 195 -17.10 -15.90 26.14
C ARG A 195 -17.62 -15.76 27.58
N GLN A 196 -16.78 -15.31 28.51
CA GLN A 196 -17.18 -15.10 29.91
C GLN A 196 -18.28 -14.04 30.03
N ASP A 197 -18.19 -12.98 29.25
CA ASP A 197 -19.14 -11.85 29.26
C ASP A 197 -20.31 -12.02 28.26
N ASN A 198 -20.47 -13.22 27.67
CA ASN A 198 -21.55 -13.58 26.76
C ASN A 198 -21.68 -12.70 25.50
N PHE A 199 -20.55 -12.35 24.88
CA PHE A 199 -20.54 -11.61 23.62
C PHE A 199 -21.20 -12.40 22.48
N ARG A 200 -21.90 -11.68 21.58
CA ARG A 200 -22.55 -12.25 20.39
C ARG A 200 -21.61 -12.41 19.20
N PHE A 201 -20.56 -11.60 19.14
CA PHE A 201 -19.47 -11.74 18.18
C PHE A 201 -18.52 -12.85 18.60
N TYR A 202 -17.90 -13.53 17.64
CA TYR A 202 -16.90 -14.59 17.79
C TYR A 202 -15.68 -14.26 16.94
N LEU A 203 -14.49 -14.37 17.51
CA LEU A 203 -13.24 -14.36 16.77
C LEU A 203 -13.00 -15.74 16.17
N ILE A 204 -13.00 -15.85 14.85
CA ILE A 204 -12.79 -17.12 14.15
C ILE A 204 -11.53 -17.03 13.29
N ALA A 205 -10.60 -17.94 13.53
CA ALA A 205 -9.35 -18.06 12.78
C ALA A 205 -9.52 -19.01 11.58
N MET A 206 -9.32 -18.50 10.37
CA MET A 206 -9.46 -19.27 9.13
C MET A 206 -8.21 -19.20 8.28
N GLU A 207 -7.87 -20.29 7.62
CA GLU A 207 -6.78 -20.31 6.65
C GLU A 207 -7.24 -19.57 5.39
N LYS A 208 -6.64 -18.40 5.08
CA LYS A 208 -6.94 -17.63 3.86
C LYS A 208 -5.64 -17.34 3.13
N PRO A 209 -5.50 -17.70 1.84
CA PRO A 209 -4.37 -17.25 1.06
C PRO A 209 -4.42 -15.73 0.95
N VAL A 210 -3.34 -15.07 1.37
CA VAL A 210 -3.15 -13.63 1.20
C VAL A 210 -2.22 -13.39 0.02
N GLY A 211 -2.43 -12.28 -0.69
CA GLY A 211 -1.56 -11.90 -1.82
C GLY A 211 -0.16 -11.49 -1.34
N ASP A 212 0.81 -11.45 -2.25
CA ASP A 212 2.24 -11.25 -1.92
C ASP A 212 2.56 -9.95 -1.16
N CYS A 213 1.72 -8.93 -1.32
CA CYS A 213 1.88 -7.62 -0.67
C CYS A 213 1.16 -7.53 0.67
N ILE A 214 0.54 -8.62 1.13
CA ILE A 214 -0.21 -8.65 2.37
C ILE A 214 0.47 -9.62 3.32
N SER A 215 0.58 -9.22 4.57
CA SER A 215 1.08 -10.07 5.65
C SER A 215 0.04 -10.13 6.73
N VAL A 216 -0.17 -11.33 7.27
CA VAL A 216 -1.08 -11.55 8.38
C VAL A 216 -0.30 -11.28 9.65
N ILE A 217 -0.75 -10.31 10.45
CA ILE A 217 -0.01 -9.79 11.59
C ILE A 217 -0.87 -9.87 12.84
N ASN A 218 -0.34 -10.44 13.92
CA ASN A 218 -1.06 -10.50 15.19
C ASN A 218 -1.07 -9.13 15.93
N LEU A 219 -1.76 -9.05 17.07
CA LEU A 219 -1.86 -7.81 17.85
C LEU A 219 -0.50 -7.30 18.37
N GLN A 220 0.42 -8.23 18.64
CA GLN A 220 1.79 -7.95 19.10
C GLN A 220 2.76 -7.64 17.93
N GLY A 221 2.28 -7.62 16.69
CA GLY A 221 3.08 -7.32 15.51
C GLY A 221 3.85 -8.50 14.92
N LYS A 222 3.68 -9.73 15.41
CA LYS A 222 4.28 -10.94 14.82
C LYS A 222 3.81 -11.06 13.38
N LEU A 223 4.76 -11.16 12.46
CA LEU A 223 4.51 -11.26 11.03
C LEU A 223 4.22 -12.70 10.60
N ASP A 224 3.62 -12.82 9.41
CA ASP A 224 3.49 -14.06 8.65
C ASP A 224 2.73 -15.18 9.42
N CYS A 225 1.71 -14.78 10.20
CA CYS A 225 0.77 -15.70 10.84
C CYS A 225 -0.01 -16.53 9.81
N LYS A 226 -0.30 -17.80 10.11
CA LYS A 226 -0.98 -18.70 9.18
C LYS A 226 -2.45 -18.38 9.00
N TYR A 227 -3.15 -17.99 10.07
CA TYR A 227 -4.61 -17.85 10.07
C TYR A 227 -5.04 -16.39 10.04
N VAL A 228 -6.09 -16.08 9.28
CA VAL A 228 -6.74 -14.77 9.28
C VAL A 228 -7.88 -14.79 10.28
N VAL A 229 -7.86 -13.83 11.21
CA VAL A 229 -8.96 -13.59 12.14
C VAL A 229 -10.10 -12.88 11.43
N GLY A 230 -11.32 -13.41 11.57
CA GLY A 230 -12.55 -12.73 11.21
C GLY A 230 -13.50 -12.62 12.42
N PHE A 231 -14.45 -11.70 12.34
CA PHE A 231 -15.46 -11.41 13.36
C PHE A 231 -16.83 -11.91 12.91
N TYR A 232 -17.41 -12.88 13.61
CA TYR A 232 -18.65 -13.54 13.19
C TYR A 232 -19.74 -13.46 14.26
N TYR A 233 -21.01 -13.44 13.86
CA TYR A 233 -22.15 -13.48 14.81
C TYR A 233 -22.48 -14.89 15.31
N SER A 234 -21.74 -15.91 14.86
CA SER A 234 -22.02 -17.31 15.15
C SER A 234 -20.72 -18.09 15.20
N SER A 235 -20.65 -19.06 16.11
CA SER A 235 -19.60 -20.08 16.15
C SER A 235 -19.67 -21.07 15.00
N ARG A 236 -20.73 -21.04 14.17
CA ARG A 236 -20.95 -21.95 13.04
C ARG A 236 -20.93 -21.22 11.70
N PRO A 237 -20.42 -21.87 10.64
CA PRO A 237 -20.38 -21.29 9.30
C PRO A 237 -21.79 -21.14 8.74
N GLN A 238 -22.21 -19.90 8.49
CA GLN A 238 -23.52 -19.59 7.89
C GLN A 238 -23.55 -19.86 6.39
N ARG A 239 -22.40 -19.73 5.71
CA ARG A 239 -22.27 -19.93 4.26
C ARG A 239 -21.63 -21.28 3.96
N ALA A 240 -22.15 -21.97 2.93
CA ALA A 240 -21.67 -23.31 2.57
C ALA A 240 -20.18 -23.33 2.20
N ASN A 241 -19.70 -22.30 1.50
CA ASN A 241 -18.30 -22.14 1.09
C ASN A 241 -17.33 -21.89 2.25
N LEU A 242 -17.84 -21.49 3.43
CA LEU A 242 -16.99 -21.29 4.61
C LEU A 242 -16.78 -22.59 5.40
N ARG A 243 -17.64 -23.61 5.22
CA ARG A 243 -17.63 -24.84 6.03
C ARG A 243 -16.31 -25.58 5.99
N GLU A 244 -15.67 -25.63 4.83
CA GLU A 244 -14.40 -26.37 4.63
C GLU A 244 -13.22 -25.73 5.38
N ARG A 245 -13.26 -24.40 5.56
CA ARG A 245 -12.15 -23.64 6.17
C ARG A 245 -12.42 -23.26 7.63
N TRP A 246 -13.64 -23.51 8.10
CA TRP A 246 -14.08 -23.22 9.45
C TRP A 246 -13.46 -24.22 10.44
N PRO A 247 -13.07 -23.80 11.66
CA PRO A 247 -12.63 -24.72 12.70
C PRO A 247 -13.74 -25.68 13.11
N GLU A 248 -13.42 -26.95 13.37
CA GLU A 248 -14.39 -27.99 13.72
C GLU A 248 -14.92 -27.80 15.15
N SER A 249 -14.08 -27.30 16.06
CA SER A 249 -14.44 -27.03 17.46
C SER A 249 -13.97 -25.67 17.96
N PRO A 250 -14.56 -25.16 19.06
CA PRO A 250 -14.07 -23.96 19.74
C PRO A 250 -12.62 -24.09 20.22
N GLU A 251 -12.20 -25.27 20.66
CA GLU A 251 -10.83 -25.54 21.11
C GLU A 251 -9.85 -25.43 19.93
N GLU A 252 -10.17 -26.03 18.79
CA GLU A 252 -9.35 -25.88 17.58
C GLU A 252 -9.28 -24.41 17.13
N ASN A 253 -10.37 -23.66 17.28
CA ASN A 253 -10.37 -22.24 16.98
C ASN A 253 -9.39 -21.46 17.90
N LEU A 254 -9.31 -21.78 19.19
CA LEU A 254 -8.35 -21.14 20.10
C LEU A 254 -6.91 -21.45 19.71
N GLU A 255 -6.59 -22.71 19.36
CA GLU A 255 -5.25 -23.06 18.86
C GLU A 255 -4.90 -22.30 17.58
N ARG A 256 -5.86 -22.18 16.64
CA ARG A 256 -5.66 -21.40 15.42
C ARG A 256 -5.47 -19.91 15.72
N LEU A 257 -6.14 -19.36 16.75
CA LEU A 257 -6.02 -17.96 17.17
C LEU A 257 -4.63 -17.60 17.72
N GLU A 258 -3.87 -18.56 18.23
CA GLU A 258 -2.47 -18.34 18.67
C GLU A 258 -1.54 -17.95 17.52
N ASP A 259 -1.78 -18.50 16.33
CA ASP A 259 -1.07 -18.15 15.09
C ASP A 259 -1.98 -17.44 14.08
N ALA A 260 -2.94 -16.67 14.60
CA ALA A 260 -3.80 -15.84 13.79
C ALA A 260 -3.42 -14.36 13.85
N GLY A 261 -3.74 -13.66 12.77
CA GLY A 261 -3.57 -12.23 12.69
C GLY A 261 -4.58 -11.57 11.77
N ILE A 262 -4.41 -10.26 11.63
CA ILE A 262 -5.19 -9.42 10.74
C ILE A 262 -4.34 -9.16 9.49
N PRO A 263 -4.93 -9.23 8.27
CA PRO A 263 -4.21 -8.92 7.05
C PRO A 263 -3.88 -7.43 6.96
N TYR A 264 -2.60 -7.10 6.85
CA TYR A 264 -2.10 -5.75 6.62
C TYR A 264 -1.24 -5.69 5.36
N ASP A 265 -1.18 -4.52 4.73
CA ASP A 265 -0.21 -4.26 3.67
C ASP A 265 1.21 -4.37 4.23
N ARG A 266 2.08 -5.14 3.56
CA ARG A 266 3.48 -5.35 3.92
C ARG A 266 4.35 -4.11 3.65
N GLU A 267 3.79 -3.08 3.01
CA GLU A 267 4.44 -1.85 2.57
C GLU A 267 5.59 -2.10 1.59
N ILE A 268 5.48 -3.18 0.83
CA ILE A 268 6.43 -3.56 -0.23
C ILE A 268 5.69 -3.51 -1.57
N PRO A 269 5.93 -2.48 -2.41
CA PRO A 269 5.28 -2.39 -3.70
C PRO A 269 5.73 -3.52 -4.63
N LYS A 270 4.84 -3.98 -5.52
CA LYS A 270 5.21 -4.89 -6.61
C LYS A 270 5.99 -4.13 -7.69
N CYS A 271 6.95 -4.80 -8.31
CA CYS A 271 7.65 -4.24 -9.45
C CYS A 271 6.73 -4.26 -10.66
N SER A 272 6.42 -3.10 -11.23
CA SER A 272 5.61 -3.02 -12.45
C SER A 272 6.28 -3.69 -13.66
N ASN A 273 7.58 -3.98 -13.61
CA ASN A 273 8.33 -4.57 -14.72
C ASN A 273 8.46 -6.11 -14.62
N CYS A 274 8.56 -6.68 -13.41
CA CYS A 274 8.74 -8.13 -13.23
C CYS A 274 7.66 -8.81 -12.37
N GLY A 275 6.68 -8.07 -11.85
CA GLY A 275 5.58 -8.59 -11.02
C GLY A 275 5.97 -9.04 -9.61
N GLY A 276 7.27 -9.31 -9.35
CA GLY A 276 7.79 -9.68 -8.04
C GLY A 276 7.81 -8.51 -7.04
N LYS A 277 8.04 -8.82 -5.75
CA LYS A 277 8.28 -7.81 -4.70
C LYS A 277 9.42 -6.89 -5.15
N SER A 278 9.13 -5.60 -5.33
CA SER A 278 10.15 -4.68 -5.80
C SER A 278 11.00 -4.19 -4.65
N TYR A 279 12.31 -4.22 -4.87
CA TYR A 279 13.19 -3.24 -4.25
C TYR A 279 12.85 -1.89 -4.88
N PRO A 280 12.49 -0.86 -4.11
CA PRO A 280 12.48 0.49 -4.68
C PRO A 280 13.87 0.74 -5.27
N SER A 281 13.90 1.18 -6.52
CA SER A 281 15.09 1.29 -7.36
C SER A 281 16.14 2.24 -6.77
N PHE A 282 16.94 1.73 -5.83
CA PHE A 282 18.09 2.42 -5.24
C PHE A 282 19.19 1.44 -4.80
N GLN A 283 19.35 0.33 -5.51
CA GLN A 283 20.64 -0.36 -5.45
C GLN A 283 21.67 0.52 -6.14
N ARG A 284 22.65 1.01 -5.36
CA ARG A 284 23.99 1.25 -5.89
C ARG A 284 24.36 -0.02 -6.64
N ARG A 285 24.55 0.09 -7.96
CA ARG A 285 25.18 -0.97 -8.73
C ARG A 285 26.65 -0.93 -8.33
N ASP A 286 27.00 -1.65 -7.29
CA ASP A 286 28.40 -2.01 -7.05
C ASP A 286 28.68 -3.20 -7.97
N SER A 287 29.16 -2.91 -9.19
CA SER A 287 29.96 -3.75 -10.09
C SER A 287 30.28 -2.96 -11.35
#